data_AF-A0A661NLJ3-F1
#
_entry.id   AF-A0A661NLJ3-F1
#
_cell.length_a   1.000
_cell.length_b   1.000
_cell.length_c   1.000
_cell.angle_alpha   90.00
_cell.angle_beta   90.00
_cell.angle_gamma   90.00
#
_symmetry.space_group_name_H-M   'P 1'
#
loop_
_entity.id
_entity.type
_entity.pdbx_description
1 polymer ?
#
loop_
_entity_poly.entity_id
_entity_poly.type
_entity_poly.pdbx_seq_one_letter_code
_entity_poly.pdbx_strand_id
1 'polypeptide(L)'
;MAHNTTEQNAGSSATETSRQRRRLVPKPVWVKRLEQRIADRIPLHPNLISAIKLLVIAPVLLLSLRQIDAIGGGWVLATVLFAGFAALDYLDGVVARERGLATPFGRVFDRVTDYPLLMGLSYFCVDVIPVPLLALKLGLDLLLLLLYVLGRGSTENRLRTTISYTTLFSLLALSQAWLPLLFQPTTVSTLLYANIAFSATVVLYNLDVLKKRYIADLLSLGNLGCGVLAMVAASRGRFEVSLLLLLIGAAFDGVDGVAARRWGSTRWGVYSDDVADAVNFGIAPGVVVFFALGGVQGAVLGSLFTLFVVGRLVFFTLNKGEADPRYFNGVPSPVGGLIAISAAILFGPYPALVGLLIGVACALMVSFATLYRHLGRLLAEHRHLLMAAPLTIVVLLLIGTIFGVRGPVALVLTAGLAYGLLPVARAFAAAAQSCWLQRQAACPRS
;
A
#
# COMPACT_ATOMS: atom_id res chain seq x y z
N MET A 1 -10.19 -57.26 -26.83
CA MET A 1 -8.94 -56.52 -26.54
C MET A 1 -9.01 -55.19 -27.26
N ALA A 2 -8.68 -54.11 -26.54
CA ALA A 2 -8.47 -52.73 -27.00
C ALA A 2 -9.69 -51.98 -27.61
N HIS A 3 -10.40 -51.21 -26.78
CA HIS A 3 -10.67 -49.80 -27.08
C HIS A 3 -11.24 -49.04 -25.86
N ASN A 4 -10.75 -47.81 -25.69
CA ASN A 4 -11.27 -46.71 -24.85
C ASN A 4 -10.80 -46.61 -23.39
N THR A 5 -9.50 -46.43 -23.21
CA THR A 5 -8.84 -45.82 -22.03
C THR A 5 -8.52 -44.33 -22.21
N THR A 6 -9.13 -43.64 -23.18
CA THR A 6 -8.74 -42.26 -23.56
C THR A 6 -9.56 -41.13 -22.94
N GLU A 7 -10.67 -41.37 -22.25
CA GLU A 7 -11.51 -40.28 -21.70
C GLU A 7 -11.14 -39.82 -20.28
N GLN A 8 -10.35 -40.58 -19.51
CA GLN A 8 -10.00 -40.19 -18.13
C GLN A 8 -8.81 -39.22 -18.01
N ASN A 9 -8.00 -39.04 -19.07
CA ASN A 9 -6.87 -38.11 -19.05
C ASN A 9 -7.19 -36.67 -19.48
N ALA A 10 -8.40 -36.41 -20.00
CA ALA A 10 -8.81 -35.05 -20.40
C ALA A 10 -9.37 -34.21 -19.22
N GLY A 11 -9.87 -34.86 -18.16
CA GLY A 11 -10.44 -34.17 -16.99
C GLY A 11 -9.42 -33.62 -15.98
N SER A 12 -8.21 -34.19 -15.91
CA SER A 12 -7.18 -33.75 -14.96
C SER A 12 -6.36 -32.55 -15.46
N SER A 13 -6.15 -32.45 -16.79
CA SER A 13 -5.44 -31.32 -17.39
C SER A 13 -6.27 -30.02 -17.40
N ALA A 14 -7.60 -30.12 -17.47
CA ALA A 14 -8.53 -28.99 -17.39
C ALA A 14 -8.64 -28.39 -15.98
N THR A 15 -8.49 -29.21 -14.94
CA THR A 15 -8.51 -28.75 -13.54
C THR A 15 -7.20 -28.08 -13.13
N GLU A 16 -6.05 -28.50 -13.65
CA GLU A 16 -4.76 -27.83 -13.42
C GLU A 16 -4.61 -26.49 -14.15
N THR A 17 -5.10 -26.40 -15.40
CA THR A 17 -5.11 -25.13 -16.15
C THR A 17 -6.03 -24.07 -15.50
N SER A 18 -7.09 -24.50 -14.81
CA SER A 18 -7.97 -23.59 -14.04
C SER A 18 -7.33 -23.08 -12.74
N ARG A 19 -6.45 -23.86 -12.09
CA ARG A 19 -5.67 -23.45 -10.91
C ARG A 19 -4.51 -22.52 -11.26
N GLN A 20 -3.84 -22.74 -12.40
CA GLN A 20 -2.76 -21.86 -12.86
C GLN A 20 -3.24 -20.44 -13.25
N ARG A 21 -4.52 -20.27 -13.64
CA ARG A 21 -5.13 -18.96 -14.00
C ARG A 21 -5.33 -17.99 -12.82
N ARG A 22 -5.04 -18.37 -11.57
CA ARG A 22 -5.25 -17.50 -10.38
C ARG A 22 -4.02 -16.73 -9.89
N ARG A 23 -2.93 -16.64 -10.66
CA ARG A 23 -1.79 -15.76 -10.30
C ARG A 23 -1.84 -14.46 -11.11
N LEU A 24 -1.91 -13.33 -10.40
CA LEU A 24 -1.92 -11.97 -10.97
C LEU A 24 -0.68 -11.65 -11.84
N VAL A 25 0.44 -12.36 -11.59
CA VAL A 25 1.66 -12.26 -12.41
C VAL A 25 2.27 -13.67 -12.53
N PRO A 26 2.48 -14.20 -13.75
CA PRO A 26 3.19 -15.46 -13.94
C PRO A 26 4.66 -15.31 -13.53
N LYS A 27 5.20 -16.29 -12.79
CA LYS A 27 6.63 -16.31 -12.42
C LYS A 27 7.48 -16.28 -13.69
N PRO A 28 8.59 -15.52 -13.72
CA PRO A 28 9.54 -15.57 -14.83
C PRO A 28 10.02 -17.01 -15.09
N VAL A 29 10.24 -17.35 -16.36
CA VAL A 29 10.63 -18.73 -16.77
C VAL A 29 11.93 -19.17 -16.11
N TRP A 30 12.88 -18.24 -15.93
CA TRP A 30 14.16 -18.54 -15.27
C TRP A 30 13.98 -18.92 -13.79
N VAL A 31 13.03 -18.31 -13.07
CA VAL A 31 12.73 -18.64 -11.66
C VAL A 31 12.18 -20.05 -11.56
N LYS A 32 11.25 -20.43 -12.45
CA LYS A 32 10.68 -21.78 -12.47
C LYS A 32 11.76 -22.84 -12.71
N ARG A 33 12.63 -22.62 -13.70
CA ARG A 33 13.74 -23.55 -13.99
C ARG A 33 14.71 -23.67 -12.81
N LEU A 34 14.95 -22.58 -12.10
CA LEU A 34 15.80 -22.58 -10.90
C LEU A 34 15.14 -23.36 -9.75
N GLU A 35 13.86 -23.11 -9.46
CA GLU A 35 13.10 -23.82 -8.43
C GLU A 35 13.07 -25.33 -8.69
N GLN A 36 12.86 -25.75 -9.94
CA GLN A 36 12.90 -27.16 -10.34
C GLN A 36 14.28 -27.79 -10.09
N ARG A 37 15.35 -27.15 -10.56
CA ARG A 37 16.72 -27.66 -10.33
C ARG A 37 17.06 -27.78 -8.85
N ILE A 38 16.59 -26.84 -8.02
CA ILE A 38 16.79 -26.88 -6.58
C ILE A 38 16.01 -28.04 -5.96
N ALA A 39 14.74 -28.21 -6.34
CA ALA A 39 13.89 -29.28 -5.85
C ALA A 39 14.44 -30.68 -6.20
N ASP A 40 14.96 -30.85 -7.41
CA ASP A 40 15.54 -32.12 -7.88
C ASP A 40 16.85 -32.47 -7.15
N ARG A 41 17.62 -31.47 -6.72
CA ARG A 41 18.90 -31.67 -6.02
C ARG A 41 18.76 -31.93 -4.52
N ILE A 42 17.63 -31.58 -3.91
CA ILE A 42 17.41 -31.75 -2.46
C ILE A 42 16.68 -33.07 -2.22
N PRO A 43 17.36 -34.12 -1.69
CA PRO A 43 16.72 -35.41 -1.45
C PRO A 43 15.78 -35.39 -0.24
N LEU A 44 15.85 -34.36 0.61
CA LEU A 44 15.11 -34.25 1.86
C LEU A 44 13.60 -34.04 1.63
N HIS A 45 12.80 -34.64 2.51
CA HIS A 45 11.36 -34.41 2.55
C HIS A 45 11.06 -32.99 3.10
N PRO A 46 10.05 -32.26 2.58
CA PRO A 46 9.71 -30.91 3.06
C PRO A 46 9.56 -30.80 4.57
N ASN A 47 8.81 -31.72 5.20
CA ASN A 47 8.63 -31.72 6.66
C ASN A 47 9.95 -31.89 7.43
N LEU A 48 10.96 -32.55 6.86
CA LEU A 48 12.28 -32.69 7.51
C LEU A 48 13.05 -31.37 7.43
N ILE A 49 12.90 -30.61 6.34
CA ILE A 49 13.45 -29.25 6.20
C ILE A 49 12.82 -28.34 7.26
N SER A 50 11.48 -28.37 7.41
CA SER A 50 10.78 -27.61 8.45
C SER A 50 11.15 -28.09 9.88
N ALA A 51 11.43 -29.39 10.06
CA ALA A 51 11.89 -29.91 11.35
C ALA A 51 13.31 -29.43 11.70
N ILE A 52 14.23 -29.37 10.74
CA ILE A 52 15.58 -28.78 10.92
C ILE A 52 15.45 -27.29 11.26
N LYS A 53 14.56 -26.56 10.56
CA LYS A 53 14.22 -25.16 10.85
C LYS A 53 13.80 -24.97 12.32
N LEU A 54 12.91 -25.82 12.81
CA LEU A 54 12.40 -25.78 14.19
C LEU A 54 13.40 -26.25 15.25
N LEU A 55 14.06 -27.39 15.06
CA LEU A 55 14.84 -28.05 16.11
C LEU A 55 16.29 -27.58 16.18
N VAL A 56 16.82 -27.02 15.09
CA VAL A 56 18.23 -26.61 15.01
C VAL A 56 18.32 -25.10 14.86
N ILE A 57 17.77 -24.53 13.78
CA ILE A 57 18.00 -23.12 13.45
C ILE A 57 17.35 -22.19 14.47
N ALA A 58 16.07 -22.41 14.82
CA ALA A 58 15.38 -21.53 15.75
C ALA A 58 16.03 -21.49 17.15
N PRO A 59 16.36 -22.62 17.82
CA PRO A 59 17.04 -22.59 19.11
C PRO A 59 18.42 -21.93 19.05
N VAL A 60 19.24 -22.26 18.05
CA VAL A 60 20.59 -21.67 17.90
C VAL A 60 20.50 -20.17 17.65
N LEU A 61 19.51 -19.72 16.86
CA LEU A 61 19.24 -18.31 16.65
C LEU A 61 18.85 -17.63 17.97
N LEU A 62 17.91 -18.17 18.73
CA LEU A 62 17.50 -17.59 20.02
C LEU A 62 18.63 -17.56 21.06
N LEU A 63 19.50 -18.59 21.07
CA LEU A 63 20.70 -18.60 21.91
C LEU A 63 21.70 -17.52 21.47
N SER A 64 21.85 -17.29 20.16
CA SER A 64 22.73 -16.22 19.64
C SER A 64 22.24 -14.82 20.06
N LEU A 65 20.93 -14.63 20.22
CA LEU A 65 20.37 -13.35 20.69
C LEU A 65 20.67 -13.06 22.16
N ARG A 66 20.82 -14.09 23.01
CA ARG A 66 21.24 -13.91 24.41
C ARG A 66 22.70 -13.47 24.55
N GLN A 67 23.47 -13.43 23.46
CA GLN A 67 24.91 -13.16 23.47
C GLN A 67 25.63 -13.96 24.58
N ILE A 68 25.35 -15.26 24.66
CA ILE A 68 26.13 -16.14 25.54
C ILE A 68 27.57 -16.11 25.02
N ASP A 69 28.52 -15.68 25.87
CA ASP A 69 29.96 -15.45 25.58
C ASP A 69 30.69 -16.61 24.88
N ALA A 70 30.06 -17.77 24.68
CA ALA A 70 30.63 -18.96 24.06
C ALA A 70 30.75 -18.91 22.52
N ILE A 71 30.06 -17.99 21.83
CA ILE A 71 30.13 -17.89 20.35
C ILE A 71 30.42 -16.43 19.96
N GLY A 72 31.71 -16.13 19.74
CA GLY A 72 32.23 -14.79 19.41
C GLY A 72 31.85 -14.22 18.04
N GLY A 73 30.57 -14.32 17.64
CA GLY A 73 30.05 -13.92 16.34
C GLY A 73 29.07 -12.74 16.33
N GLY A 74 28.77 -12.13 17.49
CA GLY A 74 27.92 -10.95 17.60
C GLY A 74 26.60 -11.01 16.81
N TRP A 75 26.20 -9.87 16.24
CA TRP A 75 25.02 -9.72 15.40
C TRP A 75 25.05 -10.52 14.10
N VAL A 76 26.26 -10.78 13.57
CA VAL A 76 26.47 -11.43 12.26
C VAL A 76 25.91 -12.86 12.28
N LEU A 77 26.14 -13.58 13.38
CA LEU A 77 25.60 -14.93 13.55
C LEU A 77 24.07 -14.93 13.54
N ALA A 78 23.43 -13.98 14.23
CA ALA A 78 21.98 -13.85 14.24
C ALA A 78 21.43 -13.53 12.83
N THR A 79 22.12 -12.68 12.05
CA THR A 79 21.76 -12.41 10.65
C THR A 79 21.85 -13.64 9.77
N VAL A 80 22.97 -14.38 9.87
CA VAL A 80 23.20 -15.58 9.06
C VAL A 80 22.18 -16.66 9.40
N LEU A 81 21.90 -16.88 10.69
CA LEU A 81 20.90 -17.83 11.13
C LEU A 81 19.48 -17.41 10.70
N PHE A 82 19.14 -16.12 10.74
CA PHE A 82 17.84 -15.64 10.27
C PHE A 82 17.69 -15.78 8.76
N ALA A 83 18.74 -15.47 8.00
CA ALA A 83 18.78 -15.71 6.56
C ALA A 83 18.65 -17.21 6.23
N GLY A 84 19.33 -18.07 7.00
CA GLY A 84 19.19 -19.52 6.91
C GLY A 84 17.76 -19.99 7.23
N PHE A 85 17.13 -19.42 8.27
CA PHE A 85 15.75 -19.68 8.63
C PHE A 85 14.80 -19.35 7.46
N ALA A 86 14.90 -18.14 6.90
CA ALA A 86 14.10 -17.72 5.76
C ALA A 86 14.39 -18.53 4.49
N ALA A 87 15.63 -18.98 4.29
CA ALA A 87 16.01 -19.84 3.17
C ALA A 87 15.38 -21.23 3.30
N LEU A 88 15.40 -21.84 4.49
CA LEU A 88 14.78 -23.15 4.72
C LEU A 88 13.25 -23.10 4.53
N ASP A 89 12.61 -22.02 4.96
CA ASP A 89 11.18 -21.76 4.70
C ASP A 89 10.87 -21.64 3.20
N TYR A 90 11.73 -20.93 2.46
CA TYR A 90 11.55 -20.86 1.01
C TYR A 90 11.75 -22.24 0.36
N LEU A 91 12.76 -22.99 0.82
CA LEU A 91 13.12 -24.30 0.27
C LEU A 91 12.05 -25.36 0.54
N ASP A 92 11.50 -25.46 1.76
CA ASP A 92 10.48 -26.47 2.08
C ASP A 92 9.23 -26.28 1.19
N GLY A 93 8.81 -25.02 0.96
CA GLY A 93 7.72 -24.69 0.07
C GLY A 93 8.02 -24.96 -1.40
N VAL A 94 9.26 -24.74 -1.86
CA VAL A 94 9.67 -25.07 -3.24
C VAL A 94 9.67 -26.58 -3.44
N VAL A 95 10.32 -27.34 -2.54
CA VAL A 95 10.39 -28.81 -2.62
C VAL A 95 8.99 -29.43 -2.57
N ALA A 96 8.10 -28.94 -1.68
CA ALA A 96 6.73 -29.42 -1.58
C ALA A 96 5.92 -29.19 -2.87
N ARG A 97 6.11 -28.03 -3.53
CA ARG A 97 5.36 -27.65 -4.74
C ARG A 97 5.87 -28.35 -6.00
N GLU A 98 7.19 -28.37 -6.21
CA GLU A 98 7.78 -28.92 -7.45
C GLU A 98 7.79 -30.46 -7.45
N ARG A 99 7.91 -31.11 -6.29
CA ARG A 99 7.89 -32.58 -6.18
C ARG A 99 6.50 -33.17 -5.90
N GLY A 100 5.46 -32.33 -5.83
CA GLY A 100 4.09 -32.79 -5.56
C GLY A 100 3.86 -33.35 -4.15
N LEU A 101 4.72 -33.01 -3.18
CA LEU A 101 4.68 -33.52 -1.79
C LEU A 101 3.88 -32.62 -0.84
N ALA A 102 3.07 -31.69 -1.37
CA ALA A 102 2.31 -30.73 -0.56
C ALA A 102 1.13 -31.40 0.17
N THR A 103 1.26 -31.58 1.48
CA THR A 103 0.20 -32.14 2.34
C THR A 103 -0.49 -31.05 3.18
N PRO A 104 -1.76 -31.23 3.59
CA PRO A 104 -2.42 -30.33 4.54
C PRO A 104 -1.65 -30.24 5.86
N PHE A 105 -1.17 -31.37 6.37
CA PHE A 105 -0.35 -31.45 7.58
C PHE A 105 0.95 -30.67 7.43
N GLY A 106 1.72 -30.87 6.34
CA GLY A 106 2.97 -30.15 6.11
C GLY A 106 2.78 -28.64 6.11
N ARG A 107 1.65 -28.13 5.58
CA ARG A 107 1.32 -26.69 5.61
C ARG A 107 0.96 -26.15 7.00
N VAL A 108 0.39 -26.99 7.88
CA VAL A 108 0.16 -26.61 9.29
C VAL A 108 1.49 -26.61 10.02
N PHE A 109 2.26 -27.69 9.85
CA PHE A 109 3.54 -27.90 10.51
C PHE A 109 4.51 -26.76 10.20
N ASP A 110 4.62 -26.37 8.93
CA ASP A 110 5.41 -25.23 8.48
C ASP A 110 5.09 -23.95 9.27
N ARG A 111 3.81 -23.58 9.37
CA ARG A 111 3.39 -22.40 10.15
C ARG A 111 3.66 -22.53 11.64
N VAL A 112 3.54 -23.74 12.20
CA VAL A 112 3.85 -24.00 13.62
C VAL A 112 5.34 -23.78 13.87
N THR A 113 6.20 -24.12 12.91
CA THR A 113 7.66 -23.99 13.07
C THR A 113 8.15 -22.55 13.16
N ASP A 114 7.34 -21.56 12.72
CA ASP A 114 7.67 -20.14 12.83
C ASP A 114 7.39 -19.52 14.21
N TYR A 115 6.50 -20.13 15.01
CA TYR A 115 6.06 -19.56 16.29
C TYR A 115 7.18 -19.40 17.32
N PRO A 116 8.08 -20.39 17.52
CA PRO A 116 9.15 -20.25 18.50
C PRO A 116 10.07 -19.07 18.19
N LEU A 117 10.35 -18.82 16.90
CA LEU A 117 11.14 -17.67 16.47
C LEU A 117 10.41 -16.36 16.77
N LEU A 118 9.13 -16.25 16.40
CA LEU A 118 8.31 -15.06 16.66
C LEU A 118 8.19 -14.77 18.16
N MET A 119 7.93 -15.80 18.97
CA MET A 119 7.80 -15.70 20.43
C MET A 119 9.13 -15.29 21.06
N GLY A 120 10.24 -15.89 20.64
CA GLY A 120 11.56 -15.56 21.14
C GLY A 120 11.99 -14.13 20.77
N LEU A 121 11.83 -13.71 19.51
CA LEU A 121 12.10 -12.32 19.12
C LEU A 121 11.21 -11.32 19.86
N SER A 122 9.93 -11.66 20.07
CA SER A 122 9.02 -10.82 20.86
C SER A 122 9.51 -10.67 22.29
N TYR A 123 9.99 -11.75 22.92
CA TYR A 123 10.56 -11.73 24.27
C TYR A 123 11.74 -10.75 24.40
N PHE A 124 12.68 -10.76 23.45
CA PHE A 124 13.82 -9.83 23.45
C PHE A 124 13.45 -8.36 23.19
N CYS A 125 12.23 -8.09 22.72
CA CYS A 125 11.76 -6.74 22.46
C CYS A 125 10.78 -6.21 23.53
N VAL A 126 10.51 -6.97 24.60
CA VAL A 126 9.52 -6.60 25.64
C VAL A 126 9.84 -5.27 26.33
N ASP A 127 11.11 -4.97 26.54
CA ASP A 127 11.53 -3.72 27.23
C ASP A 127 11.42 -2.49 26.33
N VAL A 128 11.31 -2.68 25.01
CA VAL A 128 11.36 -1.62 23.99
C VAL A 128 9.99 -1.41 23.34
N ILE A 129 9.22 -2.48 23.15
CA ILE A 129 7.91 -2.47 22.50
C ILE A 129 6.83 -2.77 23.53
N PRO A 130 5.68 -2.05 23.50
CA PRO A 130 4.58 -2.31 24.42
C PRO A 130 4.12 -3.78 24.41
N VAL A 131 4.15 -4.43 25.57
CA VAL A 131 3.70 -5.82 25.78
C VAL A 131 2.31 -6.10 25.19
N PRO A 132 1.28 -5.23 25.35
CA PRO A 132 -0.03 -5.49 24.77
C PRO A 132 0.00 -5.66 23.24
N LEU A 133 0.92 -4.95 22.57
CA LEU A 133 1.05 -4.99 21.13
C LEU A 133 1.66 -6.32 20.66
N LEU A 134 2.72 -6.78 21.33
CA LEU A 134 3.35 -8.08 21.08
C LEU A 134 2.37 -9.23 21.37
N ALA A 135 1.65 -9.17 22.49
CA ALA A 135 0.66 -10.17 22.87
C ALA A 135 -0.49 -10.24 21.85
N LEU A 136 -0.99 -9.09 21.39
CA LEU A 136 -2.04 -9.03 20.36
C LEU A 136 -1.58 -9.63 19.03
N LYS A 137 -0.34 -9.35 18.60
CA LYS A 137 0.24 -9.95 17.39
C LYS A 137 0.32 -11.47 17.50
N LEU A 138 0.91 -11.98 18.59
CA LEU A 138 1.03 -13.42 18.83
C LEU A 138 -0.35 -14.10 18.88
N GLY A 139 -1.31 -13.51 19.57
CA GLY A 139 -2.68 -14.02 19.68
C GLY A 139 -3.41 -14.08 18.33
N LEU A 140 -3.29 -13.04 17.51
CA LEU A 140 -3.90 -13.02 16.16
C LEU A 140 -3.27 -14.05 15.23
N ASP A 141 -1.96 -14.23 15.27
CA ASP A 141 -1.31 -15.25 14.45
C ASP A 141 -1.77 -16.64 14.88
N LEU A 142 -1.81 -16.92 16.19
CA LEU A 142 -2.32 -18.18 16.75
C LEU A 142 -3.76 -18.45 16.32
N LEU A 143 -4.63 -17.43 16.39
CA LEU A 143 -6.00 -17.53 15.93
C LEU A 143 -6.09 -17.85 14.43
N LEU A 144 -5.23 -17.24 13.61
CA LEU A 144 -5.17 -17.55 12.17
C LEU A 144 -4.69 -18.98 11.89
N LEU A 145 -3.78 -19.52 12.72
CA LEU A 145 -3.39 -20.92 12.64
C LEU A 145 -4.56 -21.83 13.04
N LEU A 146 -5.25 -21.53 14.14
CA LEU A 146 -6.41 -22.29 14.60
C LEU A 146 -7.52 -22.32 13.53
N LEU A 147 -7.86 -21.17 12.95
CA LEU A 147 -8.86 -21.08 11.88
C LEU A 147 -8.47 -21.88 10.64
N TYR A 148 -7.17 -21.94 10.35
CA TYR A 148 -6.66 -22.76 9.26
C TYR A 148 -6.80 -24.26 9.55
N VAL A 149 -6.47 -24.70 10.77
CA VAL A 149 -6.66 -26.10 11.21
C VAL A 149 -8.13 -26.49 11.20
N LEU A 150 -9.03 -25.58 11.57
CA LEU A 150 -10.49 -25.76 11.52
C LEU A 150 -11.07 -25.72 10.09
N GLY A 151 -10.23 -25.63 9.05
CA GLY A 151 -10.67 -25.63 7.66
C GLY A 151 -11.30 -24.32 7.16
N ARG A 152 -11.30 -23.26 7.98
CA ARG A 152 -11.85 -21.93 7.62
C ARG A 152 -10.83 -20.97 7.01
N GLY A 153 -9.56 -21.35 6.94
CA GLY A 153 -8.48 -20.50 6.42
C GLY A 153 -8.10 -20.81 4.97
N SER A 154 -7.99 -19.77 4.14
CA SER A 154 -7.38 -19.89 2.81
C SER A 154 -5.89 -20.26 2.92
N THR A 155 -5.47 -21.16 2.04
CA THR A 155 -4.08 -21.57 1.86
C THR A 155 -3.32 -20.47 1.14
N GLU A 156 -2.36 -19.86 1.83
CA GLU A 156 -1.24 -19.10 1.23
C GLU A 156 -1.60 -17.72 0.63
N ASN A 157 -1.48 -16.67 1.44
CA ASN A 157 -1.45 -15.29 0.94
C ASN A 157 -0.01 -14.77 1.03
N ARG A 158 0.67 -14.62 -0.11
CA ARG A 158 2.06 -14.11 -0.17
C ARG A 158 2.21 -12.75 0.50
N LEU A 159 1.19 -11.91 0.41
CA LEU A 159 1.20 -10.61 1.07
C LEU A 159 1.31 -10.77 2.58
N ARG A 160 0.55 -11.70 3.16
CA ARG A 160 0.59 -12.01 4.60
C ARG A 160 1.97 -12.48 5.02
N THR A 161 2.55 -13.43 4.28
CA THR A 161 3.86 -13.99 4.62
C THR A 161 4.94 -12.91 4.54
N THR A 162 4.94 -12.07 3.48
CA THR A 162 5.88 -10.96 3.36
C THR A 162 5.75 -9.98 4.53
N ILE A 163 4.53 -9.55 4.88
CA ILE A 163 4.31 -8.65 6.02
C ILE A 163 4.82 -9.26 7.33
N SER A 164 4.53 -10.54 7.59
CA SER A 164 5.03 -11.24 8.78
C SER A 164 6.56 -11.34 8.82
N TYR A 165 7.22 -11.70 7.72
CA TYR A 165 8.69 -11.77 7.68
C TYR A 165 9.35 -10.39 7.81
N THR A 166 8.76 -9.34 7.24
CA THR A 166 9.25 -7.97 7.44
C THR A 166 9.15 -7.57 8.92
N THR A 167 8.06 -7.94 9.60
CA THR A 167 7.92 -7.70 11.04
C THR A 167 8.94 -8.49 11.85
N LEU A 168 9.14 -9.78 11.56
CA LEU A 168 10.16 -10.62 12.19
C LEU A 168 11.56 -10.02 12.03
N PHE A 169 11.91 -9.61 10.82
CA PHE A 169 13.19 -8.96 10.55
C PHE A 169 13.33 -7.64 11.31
N SER A 170 12.26 -6.83 11.38
CA SER A 170 12.30 -5.56 12.11
C SER A 170 12.46 -5.75 13.63
N LEU A 171 11.86 -6.80 14.20
CA LEU A 171 12.05 -7.17 15.62
C LEU A 171 13.47 -7.67 15.87
N LEU A 172 14.02 -8.49 14.97
CA LEU A 172 15.41 -8.94 15.04
C LEU A 172 16.38 -7.75 14.97
N ALA A 173 16.19 -6.86 13.99
CA ALA A 173 17.00 -5.67 13.82
C ALA A 173 16.95 -4.77 15.06
N LEU A 174 15.77 -4.59 15.64
CA LEU A 174 15.60 -3.82 16.88
C LEU A 174 16.29 -4.49 18.08
N SER A 175 16.09 -5.80 18.26
CA SER A 175 16.72 -6.58 19.33
C SER A 175 18.24 -6.50 19.31
N GLN A 176 18.83 -6.42 18.12
CA GLN A 176 20.28 -6.39 17.94
C GLN A 176 20.84 -4.97 17.70
N ALA A 177 20.00 -3.93 17.83
CA ALA A 177 20.35 -2.54 17.57
C ALA A 177 20.94 -2.28 16.17
N TRP A 178 20.46 -2.99 15.14
CA TRP A 178 20.90 -2.81 13.75
C TRP A 178 20.34 -1.53 13.17
N LEU A 179 21.18 -0.79 12.44
CA LEU A 179 20.78 0.41 11.68
C LEU A 179 19.79 1.28 12.49
N PRO A 180 20.22 1.84 13.64
CA PRO A 180 19.33 2.52 14.59
C PRO A 180 18.62 3.75 14.00
N LEU A 181 19.07 4.24 12.84
CA LEU A 181 18.37 5.26 12.06
C LEU A 181 17.08 4.75 11.40
N LEU A 182 17.04 3.47 11.01
CA LEU A 182 15.90 2.84 10.34
C LEU A 182 15.00 2.07 11.32
N PHE A 183 15.59 1.33 12.25
CA PHE A 183 14.86 0.47 13.20
C PHE A 183 14.74 1.13 14.57
N GLN A 184 14.01 2.24 14.63
CA GLN A 184 13.62 2.86 15.89
C GLN A 184 12.39 2.14 16.49
N PRO A 185 12.22 2.17 17.83
CA PRO A 185 11.06 1.57 18.48
C PRO A 185 9.72 2.04 17.90
N THR A 186 9.65 3.31 17.49
CA THR A 186 8.49 3.93 16.82
C THR A 186 8.22 3.34 15.45
N THR A 187 9.24 3.19 14.61
CA THR A 187 9.14 2.59 13.27
C THR A 187 8.74 1.11 13.36
N VAL A 188 9.31 0.36 14.29
CA VAL A 188 8.98 -1.05 14.47
C VAL A 188 7.56 -1.22 15.03
N SER A 189 7.16 -0.37 15.97
CA SER A 189 5.78 -0.37 16.51
C SER A 189 4.75 -0.04 15.42
N THR A 190 5.02 0.94 14.54
CA THR A 190 4.12 1.27 13.42
C THR A 190 3.98 0.12 12.42
N LEU A 191 5.08 -0.56 12.07
CA LEU A 191 5.02 -1.79 11.28
C LEU A 191 4.22 -2.90 11.97
N LEU A 192 4.36 -3.02 13.29
CA LEU A 192 3.63 -4.01 14.08
C LEU A 192 2.13 -3.71 14.12
N TYR A 193 1.72 -2.44 14.30
CA TYR A 193 0.31 -2.02 14.18
C TYR A 193 -0.26 -2.36 12.80
N ALA A 194 0.48 -2.07 11.72
CA ALA A 194 0.04 -2.39 10.36
C ALA A 194 -0.14 -3.91 10.16
N ASN A 195 0.78 -4.72 10.67
CA ASN A 195 0.69 -6.18 10.61
C ASN A 195 -0.51 -6.70 11.44
N ILE A 196 -0.70 -6.20 12.66
CA ILE A 196 -1.83 -6.56 13.52
C ILE A 196 -3.16 -6.25 12.82
N ALA A 197 -3.30 -5.05 12.26
CA ALA A 197 -4.51 -4.65 11.54
C ALA A 197 -4.78 -5.56 10.34
N PHE A 198 -3.73 -5.91 9.59
CA PHE A 198 -3.83 -6.84 8.47
C PHE A 198 -4.23 -8.26 8.93
N SER A 199 -3.56 -8.81 9.95
CA SER A 199 -3.89 -10.12 10.53
C SER A 199 -5.31 -10.16 11.07
N ALA A 200 -5.75 -9.12 11.81
CA ALA A 200 -7.12 -9.01 12.32
C ALA A 200 -8.15 -9.00 11.17
N THR A 201 -7.87 -8.28 10.09
CA THR A 201 -8.73 -8.27 8.91
C THR A 201 -8.85 -9.66 8.29
N VAL A 202 -7.75 -10.40 8.19
CA VAL A 202 -7.76 -11.80 7.69
C VAL A 202 -8.53 -12.73 8.65
N VAL A 203 -8.43 -12.53 9.97
CA VAL A 203 -9.21 -13.28 10.97
C VAL A 203 -10.70 -13.06 10.74
N LEU A 204 -11.13 -11.80 10.68
CA LEU A 204 -12.53 -11.44 10.50
C LEU A 204 -13.08 -11.96 9.16
N TYR A 205 -12.24 -11.97 8.12
CA TYR A 205 -12.56 -12.57 6.83
C TYR A 205 -12.77 -14.09 6.93
N ASN A 206 -11.86 -14.81 7.61
CA ASN A 206 -11.98 -16.27 7.81
C ASN A 206 -13.12 -16.66 8.76
N LEU A 207 -13.60 -15.72 9.59
CA LEU A 207 -14.76 -15.90 10.46
C LEU A 207 -16.11 -15.59 9.75
N ASP A 208 -16.08 -15.30 8.44
CA ASP A 208 -17.24 -14.89 7.63
C ASP A 208 -17.95 -13.61 8.12
N VAL A 209 -17.34 -12.88 9.06
CA VAL A 209 -17.81 -11.56 9.53
C VAL A 209 -17.60 -10.53 8.42
N LEU A 210 -16.42 -10.55 7.78
CA LEU A 210 -16.04 -9.66 6.69
C LEU A 210 -16.19 -10.37 5.35
N LYS A 211 -17.32 -10.16 4.67
CA LYS A 211 -17.50 -10.59 3.26
C LYS A 211 -16.61 -9.76 2.34
N LYS A 212 -16.12 -10.35 1.23
CA LYS A 212 -15.24 -9.65 0.24
C LYS A 212 -15.78 -8.30 -0.26
N ARG A 213 -17.12 -8.16 -0.32
CA ARG A 213 -17.80 -6.93 -0.74
C ARG A 213 -17.56 -5.72 0.18
N TYR A 214 -17.21 -5.95 1.46
CA TYR A 214 -16.95 -4.90 2.44
C TYR A 214 -15.50 -4.42 2.43
N ILE A 215 -14.62 -5.03 1.63
CA ILE A 215 -13.21 -4.62 1.56
C ILE A 215 -13.10 -3.20 1.01
N ALA A 216 -13.92 -2.84 0.01
CA ALA A 216 -13.99 -1.48 -0.51
C ALA A 216 -14.43 -0.51 0.60
N ASP A 217 -15.55 -0.80 1.27
CA ASP A 217 -16.09 0.04 2.35
C ASP A 217 -15.08 0.26 3.50
N LEU A 218 -14.30 -0.77 3.86
CA LEU A 218 -13.27 -0.66 4.90
C LEU A 218 -12.09 0.22 4.47
N LEU A 219 -11.73 0.18 3.19
CA LEU A 219 -10.69 1.05 2.63
C LEU A 219 -11.18 2.50 2.56
N SER A 220 -12.42 2.74 2.16
CA SER A 220 -13.04 4.08 2.21
C SER A 220 -13.10 4.60 3.66
N LEU A 221 -13.41 3.74 4.63
CA LEU A 221 -13.33 4.10 6.05
C LEU A 221 -11.90 4.42 6.50
N GLY A 222 -10.91 3.72 5.95
CA GLY A 222 -9.49 4.05 6.13
C GLY A 222 -9.15 5.44 5.58
N ASN A 223 -9.63 5.77 4.38
CA ASN A 223 -9.48 7.10 3.76
C ASN A 223 -10.10 8.20 4.66
N LEU A 224 -11.33 7.98 5.14
CA LEU A 224 -12.00 8.86 6.08
C LEU A 224 -11.18 9.06 7.37
N GLY A 225 -10.67 7.97 7.94
CA GLY A 225 -9.82 7.98 9.14
C GLY A 225 -8.53 8.79 8.94
N CYS A 226 -7.88 8.66 7.77
CA CYS A 226 -6.73 9.48 7.40
C CYS A 226 -7.06 10.97 7.40
N GLY A 227 -8.21 11.37 6.85
CA GLY A 227 -8.67 12.77 6.86
C GLY A 227 -8.90 13.30 8.28
N VAL A 228 -9.53 12.52 9.16
CA VAL A 228 -9.73 12.90 10.56
C VAL A 228 -8.40 13.06 11.31
N LEU A 229 -7.49 12.09 11.15
CA LEU A 229 -6.17 12.17 11.77
C LEU A 229 -5.34 13.33 11.22
N ALA A 230 -5.50 13.67 9.94
CA ALA A 230 -4.84 14.84 9.34
C ALA A 230 -5.32 16.14 9.99
N MET A 231 -6.62 16.29 10.26
CA MET A 231 -7.14 17.44 11.00
C MET A 231 -6.57 17.54 12.43
N VAL A 232 -6.45 16.41 13.13
CA VAL A 232 -5.84 16.35 14.46
C VAL A 232 -4.34 16.68 14.42
N ALA A 233 -3.64 16.25 13.38
CA ALA A 233 -2.23 16.59 13.18
C ALA A 233 -2.06 18.09 12.90
N ALA A 234 -2.93 18.66 12.06
CA ALA A 234 -2.96 20.09 11.75
C ALA A 234 -3.19 20.95 13.01
N SER A 235 -4.13 20.55 13.88
CA SER A 235 -4.40 21.27 15.13
C SER A 235 -3.23 21.26 16.12
N ARG A 236 -2.24 20.38 15.90
CA ARG A 236 -0.99 20.30 16.67
C ARG A 236 0.20 20.91 15.93
N GLY A 237 -0.05 21.64 14.83
CA GLY A 237 0.98 22.26 13.99
C GLY A 237 1.83 21.28 13.17
N ARG A 238 1.41 20.00 13.06
CA ARG A 238 2.14 18.96 12.32
C ARG A 238 1.57 18.81 10.91
N PHE A 239 1.80 19.82 10.07
CA PHE A 239 1.22 19.89 8.72
C PHE A 239 1.81 18.84 7.77
N GLU A 240 3.08 18.47 7.94
CA GLU A 240 3.76 17.45 7.14
C GLU A 240 3.16 16.06 7.37
N VAL A 241 2.77 15.77 8.61
CA VAL A 241 2.04 14.54 8.96
C VAL A 241 0.65 14.56 8.32
N SER A 242 0.01 15.72 8.24
CA SER A 242 -1.28 15.88 7.58
C SER A 242 -1.19 15.60 6.08
N LEU A 243 -0.13 16.08 5.41
CA LEU A 243 0.14 15.76 4.01
C LEU A 243 0.37 14.26 3.78
N LEU A 244 1.14 13.62 4.66
CA LEU A 244 1.41 12.18 4.59
C LEU A 244 0.10 11.38 4.75
N LEU A 245 -0.75 11.75 5.70
CA LEU A 245 -2.04 11.10 5.91
C LEU A 245 -2.97 11.28 4.71
N LEU A 246 -2.98 12.46 4.08
CA LEU A 246 -3.72 12.68 2.84
C LEU A 246 -3.25 11.74 1.72
N LEU A 247 -1.93 11.59 1.54
CA LEU A 247 -1.34 10.69 0.55
C LEU A 247 -1.69 9.22 0.83
N ILE A 248 -1.69 8.79 2.10
CA ILE A 248 -2.10 7.45 2.50
C ILE A 248 -3.60 7.24 2.21
N GLY A 249 -4.45 8.23 2.53
CA GLY A 249 -5.87 8.17 2.21
C GLY A 249 -6.15 8.11 0.70
N ALA A 250 -5.40 8.85 -0.12
CA ALA A 250 -5.43 8.74 -1.58
C ALA A 250 -5.01 7.35 -2.10
N ALA A 251 -4.09 6.68 -1.41
CA ALA A 251 -3.77 5.30 -1.73
C ALA A 251 -4.94 4.36 -1.37
N PHE A 252 -5.67 4.60 -0.28
CA PHE A 252 -6.85 3.82 0.07
C PHE A 252 -8.01 4.00 -0.93
N ASP A 253 -8.35 5.23 -1.30
CA ASP A 253 -9.32 5.55 -2.37
C ASP A 253 -8.94 4.86 -3.70
N GLY A 254 -7.68 5.00 -4.12
CA GLY A 254 -7.22 4.32 -5.33
C GLY A 254 -7.40 2.78 -5.30
N VAL A 255 -7.24 2.16 -4.12
CA VAL A 255 -7.37 0.70 -3.94
C VAL A 255 -8.83 0.29 -3.74
N ASP A 256 -9.66 1.11 -3.10
CA ASP A 256 -11.06 0.78 -2.82
C ASP A 256 -11.90 0.71 -4.11
N GLY A 257 -11.66 1.59 -5.07
CA GLY A 257 -12.34 1.57 -6.36
C GLY A 257 -11.93 0.33 -7.16
N VAL A 258 -10.68 -0.11 -7.04
CA VAL A 258 -10.21 -1.38 -7.63
C VAL A 258 -10.87 -2.57 -6.93
N ALA A 259 -10.95 -2.54 -5.60
CA ALA A 259 -11.60 -3.57 -4.79
C ALA A 259 -13.09 -3.69 -5.13
N ALA A 260 -13.81 -2.58 -5.23
CA ALA A 260 -15.23 -2.51 -5.59
C ALA A 260 -15.50 -3.12 -6.97
N ARG A 261 -14.68 -2.80 -7.98
CA ARG A 261 -14.79 -3.40 -9.32
C ARG A 261 -14.51 -4.90 -9.33
N ARG A 262 -13.62 -5.37 -8.47
CA ARG A 262 -13.16 -6.77 -8.46
C ARG A 262 -14.04 -7.70 -7.62
N TRP A 263 -14.50 -7.22 -6.47
CA TRP A 263 -15.19 -8.02 -5.46
C TRP A 263 -16.64 -7.58 -5.21
N GLY A 264 -17.10 -6.54 -5.92
CA GLY A 264 -18.39 -5.88 -5.71
C GLY A 264 -18.30 -4.85 -4.57
N SER A 265 -19.16 -3.83 -4.64
CA SER A 265 -19.38 -2.88 -3.54
C SER A 265 -20.75 -3.11 -2.90
N THR A 266 -20.93 -2.56 -1.70
CA THR A 266 -22.26 -2.45 -1.10
C THR A 266 -22.96 -1.18 -1.63
N ARG A 267 -24.29 -1.08 -1.44
CA ARG A 267 -25.03 0.15 -1.75
C ARG A 267 -24.52 1.34 -0.93
N TRP A 268 -24.00 1.07 0.27
CA TRP A 268 -23.39 2.06 1.16
C TRP A 268 -22.00 2.49 0.69
N GLY A 269 -21.24 1.59 0.06
CA GLY A 269 -19.88 1.83 -0.40
C GLY A 269 -19.72 3.08 -1.26
N VAL A 270 -20.66 3.33 -2.17
CA VAL A 270 -20.63 4.53 -3.04
C VAL A 270 -20.79 5.83 -2.25
N TYR A 271 -21.59 5.82 -1.18
CA TYR A 271 -21.77 7.00 -0.33
C TYR A 271 -20.63 7.16 0.67
N SER A 272 -20.08 6.06 1.20
CA SER A 272 -18.93 6.13 2.09
C SER A 272 -17.68 6.64 1.39
N ASP A 273 -17.51 6.29 0.11
CA ASP A 273 -16.45 6.78 -0.76
C ASP A 273 -16.54 8.31 -0.93
N ASP A 274 -17.69 8.81 -1.40
CA ASP A 274 -17.95 10.25 -1.56
C ASP A 274 -17.74 11.04 -0.25
N VAL A 275 -18.14 10.48 0.91
CA VAL A 275 -17.94 11.11 2.23
C VAL A 275 -16.47 11.09 2.65
N ALA A 276 -15.77 9.97 2.43
CA ALA A 276 -14.35 9.85 2.74
C ALA A 276 -13.52 10.87 1.93
N ASP A 277 -13.84 11.01 0.65
CA ASP A 277 -13.21 11.98 -0.26
C ASP A 277 -13.47 13.42 0.17
N ALA A 278 -14.70 13.75 0.57
CA ALA A 278 -15.03 15.08 1.06
C ALA A 278 -14.22 15.44 2.31
N VAL A 279 -14.06 14.50 3.24
CA VAL A 279 -13.31 14.72 4.47
C VAL A 279 -11.80 14.78 4.20
N ASN A 280 -11.23 13.82 3.48
CA ASN A 280 -9.78 13.73 3.30
C ASN A 280 -9.23 14.73 2.26
N PHE A 281 -9.95 15.02 1.18
CA PHE A 281 -9.47 15.91 0.11
C PHE A 281 -10.08 17.31 0.12
N GLY A 282 -11.20 17.52 0.82
CA GLY A 282 -11.83 18.82 0.97
C GLY A 282 -11.56 19.43 2.34
N ILE A 283 -12.16 18.84 3.37
CA ILE A 283 -12.19 19.41 4.72
C ILE A 283 -10.81 19.41 5.36
N ALA A 284 -10.08 18.28 5.32
CA ALA A 284 -8.78 18.17 5.98
C ALA A 284 -7.75 19.18 5.41
N PRO A 285 -7.57 19.35 4.09
CA PRO A 285 -6.72 20.41 3.55
C PRO A 285 -7.19 21.81 3.94
N GLY A 286 -8.51 22.07 3.95
CA GLY A 286 -9.05 23.36 4.40
C GLY A 286 -8.69 23.67 5.85
N VAL A 287 -8.78 22.67 6.73
CA VAL A 287 -8.35 22.78 8.13
C VAL A 287 -6.84 22.98 8.27
N VAL A 288 -6.03 22.32 7.43
CA VAL A 288 -4.58 22.55 7.38
C VAL A 288 -4.26 23.99 6.99
N VAL A 289 -4.92 24.53 5.95
CA VAL A 289 -4.76 25.93 5.53
C VAL A 289 -5.16 26.89 6.65
N PHE A 290 -6.26 26.60 7.35
CA PHE A 290 -6.71 27.39 8.50
C PHE A 290 -5.64 27.47 9.60
N PHE A 291 -5.11 26.34 10.05
CA PHE A 291 -4.10 26.32 11.10
C PHE A 291 -2.73 26.84 10.64
N ALA A 292 -2.37 26.66 9.36
CA ALA A 292 -1.07 27.11 8.83
C ALA A 292 -0.98 28.63 8.65
N LEU A 293 -2.06 29.28 8.19
CA LEU A 293 -2.09 30.74 8.01
C LEU A 293 -2.58 31.48 9.25
N GLY A 294 -3.46 30.85 10.03
CA GLY A 294 -4.10 31.47 11.19
C GLY A 294 -5.04 32.62 10.83
N GLY A 295 -5.69 33.16 11.88
CA GLY A 295 -6.56 34.33 11.78
C GLY A 295 -7.70 34.20 10.78
N VAL A 296 -8.22 35.35 10.34
CA VAL A 296 -9.34 35.42 9.39
C VAL A 296 -8.94 34.93 8.00
N GLN A 297 -7.70 35.18 7.58
CA GLN A 297 -7.20 34.78 6.26
C GLN A 297 -7.18 33.26 6.10
N GLY A 298 -6.65 32.54 7.08
CA GLY A 298 -6.67 31.07 7.10
C GLY A 298 -8.10 30.53 7.11
N ALA A 299 -9.00 31.14 7.89
CA ALA A 299 -10.40 30.72 7.96
C ALA A 299 -11.09 30.86 6.61
N VAL A 300 -10.98 32.03 5.97
CA VAL A 300 -11.59 32.31 4.67
C VAL A 300 -11.03 31.40 3.59
N LEU A 301 -9.70 31.30 3.46
CA LEU A 301 -9.07 30.48 2.42
C LEU A 301 -9.37 28.99 2.61
N GLY A 302 -9.30 28.49 3.85
CA GLY A 302 -9.59 27.09 4.17
C GLY A 302 -11.05 26.72 3.94
N SER A 303 -11.99 27.59 4.35
CA SER A 303 -13.43 27.38 4.09
C SER A 303 -13.76 27.45 2.60
N LEU A 304 -13.23 28.42 1.87
CA LEU A 304 -13.44 28.52 0.42
C LEU A 304 -12.92 27.26 -0.30
N PHE A 305 -11.70 26.82 0.00
CA PHE A 305 -11.17 25.59 -0.59
C PHE A 305 -12.11 24.39 -0.34
N THR A 306 -12.56 24.22 0.91
CA THR A 306 -13.47 23.14 1.30
C THR A 306 -14.78 23.19 0.51
N LEU A 307 -15.39 24.38 0.37
CA LEU A 307 -16.64 24.56 -0.35
C LEU A 307 -16.51 24.21 -1.84
N PHE A 308 -15.41 24.60 -2.48
CA PHE A 308 -15.14 24.27 -3.88
C PHE A 308 -14.98 22.76 -4.08
N VAL A 309 -14.25 22.07 -3.20
CA VAL A 309 -14.08 20.61 -3.28
C VAL A 309 -15.40 19.88 -3.05
N VAL A 310 -16.15 20.24 -2.01
CA VAL A 310 -17.45 19.61 -1.72
C VAL A 310 -18.44 19.86 -2.85
N GLY A 311 -18.52 21.10 -3.37
CA GLY A 311 -19.37 21.43 -4.51
C GLY A 311 -19.02 20.62 -5.76
N ARG A 312 -17.72 20.43 -6.03
CA ARG A 312 -17.24 19.54 -7.09
C ARG A 312 -17.71 18.11 -6.89
N LEU A 313 -17.53 17.55 -5.68
CA LEU A 313 -17.92 16.17 -5.38
C LEU A 313 -19.42 15.96 -5.58
N VAL A 314 -20.25 16.88 -5.06
CA VAL A 314 -21.71 16.84 -5.26
C VAL A 314 -22.08 16.88 -6.74
N PHE A 315 -21.46 17.77 -7.53
CA PHE A 315 -21.69 17.82 -8.97
C PHE A 315 -21.37 16.50 -9.67
N PHE A 316 -20.25 15.86 -9.31
CA PHE A 316 -19.91 14.55 -9.87
C PHE A 316 -20.85 13.45 -9.42
N THR A 317 -21.26 13.43 -8.14
CA THR A 317 -22.21 12.43 -7.63
C THR A 317 -23.56 12.49 -8.34
N LEU A 318 -24.04 13.69 -8.69
CA LEU A 318 -25.27 13.89 -9.45
C LEU A 318 -25.14 13.49 -10.93
N ASN A 319 -23.96 13.67 -11.52
CA ASN A 319 -23.71 13.43 -12.95
C ASN A 319 -22.96 12.11 -13.24
N LYS A 320 -23.02 11.11 -12.34
CA LYS A 320 -22.32 9.81 -12.46
C LYS A 320 -22.68 8.99 -13.73
N GLY A 321 -23.72 9.36 -14.48
CA GLY A 321 -24.24 8.61 -15.64
C GLY A 321 -23.67 8.98 -17.02
N GLU A 322 -22.98 10.13 -17.18
CA GLU A 322 -22.70 10.70 -18.52
C GLU A 322 -21.22 10.78 -18.92
N ALA A 323 -20.29 10.24 -18.12
CA ALA A 323 -18.85 10.43 -18.34
C ALA A 323 -18.11 9.18 -18.86
N ASP A 324 -17.17 9.37 -19.80
CA ASP A 324 -16.21 8.33 -20.19
C ASP A 324 -15.42 7.88 -18.96
N PRO A 325 -15.42 6.59 -18.62
CA PRO A 325 -14.67 6.09 -17.48
C PRO A 325 -13.19 6.52 -17.48
N ARG A 326 -12.53 6.69 -18.63
CA ARG A 326 -11.07 6.93 -18.68
C ARG A 326 -10.64 8.35 -18.30
N TYR A 327 -11.55 9.31 -18.30
CA TYR A 327 -11.25 10.73 -18.12
C TYR A 327 -12.09 11.36 -17.00
N PHE A 328 -11.51 12.33 -16.31
CA PHE A 328 -12.18 13.19 -15.35
C PHE A 328 -12.38 14.58 -15.97
N ASN A 329 -13.52 15.20 -15.67
CA ASN A 329 -13.76 16.60 -16.00
C ASN A 329 -13.12 17.47 -14.91
N GLY A 330 -12.16 18.32 -15.27
CA GLY A 330 -11.37 19.09 -14.29
C GLY A 330 -10.45 18.24 -13.40
N VAL A 331 -9.56 18.91 -12.66
CA VAL A 331 -8.54 18.25 -11.82
C VAL A 331 -9.17 17.47 -10.67
N PRO A 332 -8.80 16.20 -10.41
CA PRO A 332 -9.32 15.43 -9.28
C PRO A 332 -9.06 16.10 -7.92
N SER A 333 -10.03 15.97 -7.01
CA SER A 333 -9.98 16.53 -5.64
C SER A 333 -8.71 16.16 -4.86
N PRO A 334 -8.15 14.93 -4.95
CA PRO A 334 -6.87 14.61 -4.30
C PRO A 334 -5.72 15.54 -4.71
N VAL A 335 -5.64 15.89 -6.00
CA VAL A 335 -4.59 16.79 -6.51
C VAL A 335 -4.80 18.22 -5.99
N GLY A 336 -6.06 18.67 -5.91
CA GLY A 336 -6.39 19.95 -5.28
C GLY A 336 -5.94 20.01 -3.82
N GLY A 337 -6.21 18.95 -3.05
CA GLY A 337 -5.77 18.82 -1.66
C GLY A 337 -4.25 18.82 -1.50
N LEU A 338 -3.52 18.13 -2.40
CA LEU A 338 -2.06 18.14 -2.43
C LEU A 338 -1.52 19.56 -2.67
N ILE A 339 -2.05 20.28 -3.66
CA ILE A 339 -1.63 21.66 -3.95
C ILE A 339 -1.88 22.56 -2.73
N ALA A 340 -3.07 22.46 -2.11
CA ALA A 340 -3.44 23.30 -0.97
C ALA A 340 -2.54 23.07 0.26
N ILE A 341 -2.34 21.81 0.68
CA ILE A 341 -1.50 21.49 1.84
C ILE A 341 -0.03 21.82 1.54
N SER A 342 0.49 21.45 0.37
CA SER A 342 1.89 21.74 0.04
C SER A 342 2.16 23.24 -0.06
N ALA A 343 1.20 24.04 -0.59
CA ALA A 343 1.30 25.49 -0.59
C ALA A 343 1.35 26.06 0.84
N ALA A 344 0.48 25.58 1.74
CA ALA A 344 0.46 26.01 3.14
C ALA A 344 1.78 25.70 3.88
N ILE A 345 2.36 24.52 3.65
CA ILE A 345 3.64 24.11 4.27
C ILE A 345 4.82 24.96 3.76
N LEU A 346 4.88 25.21 2.45
CA LEU A 346 6.03 25.88 1.83
C LEU A 346 5.99 27.40 1.95
N PHE A 347 4.80 27.98 1.85
CA PHE A 347 4.59 29.42 1.71
C PHE A 347 3.73 30.02 2.81
N GLY A 348 3.56 29.33 3.96
CA GLY A 348 2.80 29.82 5.11
C GLY A 348 3.05 31.30 5.49
N PRO A 349 4.30 31.80 5.50
CA PRO A 349 4.57 33.22 5.77
C PRO A 349 4.04 34.22 4.71
N TYR A 350 3.64 33.73 3.54
CA TYR A 350 3.18 34.51 2.39
C TYR A 350 1.72 34.17 2.03
N PRO A 351 0.73 34.65 2.81
CA PRO A 351 -0.67 34.25 2.65
C PRO A 351 -1.26 34.56 1.27
N ALA A 352 -0.80 35.62 0.60
CA ALA A 352 -1.22 35.96 -0.75
C ALA A 352 -0.80 34.89 -1.78
N LEU A 353 0.40 34.31 -1.63
CA LEU A 353 0.89 33.25 -2.51
C LEU A 353 0.13 31.94 -2.25
N VAL A 354 -0.14 31.61 -0.99
CA VAL A 354 -0.97 30.45 -0.63
C VAL A 354 -2.38 30.61 -1.20
N GLY A 355 -2.99 31.79 -1.04
CA GLY A 355 -4.30 32.11 -1.61
C GLY A 355 -4.33 31.99 -3.14
N LEU A 356 -3.28 32.47 -3.83
CA LEU A 356 -3.15 32.32 -5.28
C LEU A 356 -3.12 30.84 -5.70
N LEU A 357 -2.29 30.02 -5.05
CA LEU A 357 -2.17 28.59 -5.38
C LEU A 357 -3.46 27.81 -5.08
N ILE A 358 -4.15 28.15 -3.99
CA ILE A 358 -5.48 27.61 -3.67
C ILE A 358 -6.50 28.04 -4.73
N GLY A 359 -6.50 29.31 -5.12
CA GLY A 359 -7.38 29.83 -6.19
C GLY A 359 -7.16 29.12 -7.52
N VAL A 360 -5.89 28.89 -7.90
CA VAL A 360 -5.52 28.10 -9.08
C VAL A 360 -6.05 26.67 -8.95
N ALA A 361 -5.85 26.00 -7.80
CA ALA A 361 -6.38 24.66 -7.57
C ALA A 361 -7.91 24.61 -7.71
N CYS A 362 -8.64 25.56 -7.11
CA CYS A 362 -10.10 25.67 -7.21
C CYS A 362 -10.56 25.89 -8.65
N ALA A 363 -9.92 26.80 -9.39
CA ALA A 363 -10.23 27.06 -10.79
C ALA A 363 -10.02 25.81 -11.65
N LEU A 364 -8.91 25.08 -11.45
CA LEU A 364 -8.62 23.84 -12.16
C LEU A 364 -9.60 22.71 -11.82
N MET A 365 -10.12 22.68 -10.59
CA MET A 365 -11.12 21.71 -10.15
C MET A 365 -12.51 21.99 -10.74
N VAL A 366 -12.88 23.25 -10.97
CA VAL A 366 -14.21 23.61 -11.53
C VAL A 366 -14.19 23.78 -13.05
N SER A 367 -13.01 23.72 -13.68
CA SER A 367 -12.86 23.69 -15.13
C SER A 367 -13.30 22.34 -15.72
N PHE A 368 -14.62 22.10 -15.80
CA PHE A 368 -15.18 20.85 -16.31
C PHE A 368 -14.97 20.60 -17.82
N ALA A 369 -14.52 21.62 -18.55
CA ALA A 369 -14.25 21.53 -19.99
C ALA A 369 -12.95 20.77 -20.32
N THR A 370 -12.03 20.64 -19.36
CA THR A 370 -10.73 19.99 -19.58
C THR A 370 -10.74 18.55 -19.08
N LEU A 371 -10.33 17.63 -19.96
CA LEU A 371 -10.27 16.20 -19.67
C LEU A 371 -8.92 15.83 -19.05
N TYR A 372 -8.95 15.28 -17.85
CA TYR A 372 -7.79 14.76 -17.13
C TYR A 372 -7.79 13.24 -17.13
N ARG A 373 -6.63 12.63 -17.36
CA ARG A 373 -6.53 11.16 -17.33
C ARG A 373 -6.63 10.64 -15.91
N HIS A 374 -7.43 9.59 -15.72
CA HIS A 374 -7.56 8.93 -14.42
C HIS A 374 -6.22 8.31 -13.97
N LEU A 375 -5.61 8.87 -12.91
CA LEU A 375 -4.27 8.51 -12.45
C LEU A 375 -4.14 7.00 -12.16
N GLY A 376 -5.11 6.43 -11.43
CA GLY A 376 -5.11 5.00 -11.10
C GLY A 376 -5.20 4.06 -12.30
N ARG A 377 -5.84 4.46 -13.41
CA ARG A 377 -5.90 3.65 -14.64
C ARG A 377 -4.64 3.79 -15.47
N LEU A 378 -4.08 4.99 -15.54
CA LEU A 378 -2.79 5.23 -16.19
C LEU A 378 -1.69 4.39 -15.53
N LEU A 379 -1.69 4.30 -14.20
CA LEU A 379 -0.76 3.47 -13.43
C LEU A 379 -0.99 1.97 -13.68
N ALA A 380 -2.25 1.54 -13.82
CA ALA A 380 -2.59 0.15 -14.14
C ALA A 380 -2.20 -0.25 -15.57
N GLU A 381 -2.34 0.65 -16.54
CA GLU A 381 -1.91 0.45 -17.93
C GLU A 381 -0.38 0.45 -18.06
N HIS A 382 0.30 1.32 -17.29
CA HIS A 382 1.75 1.48 -17.34
C HIS A 382 2.41 0.78 -16.16
N ARG A 383 2.43 -0.57 -16.20
CA ARG A 383 3.02 -1.45 -15.15
C ARG A 383 4.44 -1.07 -14.70
N HIS A 384 5.22 -0.40 -15.54
CA HIS A 384 6.56 0.08 -15.21
C HIS A 384 6.54 1.25 -14.20
N LEU A 385 5.49 2.08 -14.19
CA LEU A 385 5.31 3.15 -13.21
C LEU A 385 5.02 2.57 -11.81
N LEU A 386 4.23 1.50 -11.73
CA LEU A 386 4.03 0.75 -10.48
C LEU A 386 5.34 0.15 -9.96
N MET A 387 6.19 -0.36 -10.86
CA MET A 387 7.52 -0.86 -10.50
C MET A 387 8.51 0.27 -10.14
N ALA A 388 8.27 1.50 -10.59
CA ALA A 388 9.04 2.68 -10.24
C ALA A 388 8.59 3.33 -8.91
N ALA A 389 7.48 2.91 -8.31
CA ALA A 389 7.03 3.40 -7.00
C ALA A 389 8.10 3.33 -5.89
N PRO A 390 8.82 2.20 -5.68
CA PRO A 390 9.92 2.15 -4.71
C PRO A 390 11.05 3.11 -5.05
N LEU A 391 11.40 3.27 -6.33
CA LEU A 391 12.39 4.25 -6.77
C LEU A 391 11.93 5.69 -6.46
N THR A 392 10.64 5.98 -6.65
CA THR A 392 10.06 7.29 -6.38
C THR A 392 10.09 7.61 -4.88
N ILE A 393 9.79 6.62 -4.03
CA ILE A 393 9.91 6.73 -2.57
C ILE A 393 11.38 6.97 -2.17
N VAL A 394 12.33 6.22 -2.75
CA VAL A 394 13.76 6.41 -2.49
C VAL A 394 14.23 7.80 -2.91
N VAL A 395 13.78 8.30 -4.08
CA VAL A 395 14.09 9.66 -4.54
C VAL A 395 13.50 10.71 -3.59
N LEU A 396 12.25 10.55 -3.14
CA LEU A 396 11.65 11.44 -2.15
C LEU A 396 12.43 11.42 -0.82
N LEU A 397 12.86 10.25 -0.36
CA LEU A 397 13.67 10.13 0.87
C LEU A 397 15.05 10.79 0.69
N LEU A 398 15.70 10.60 -0.46
CA LEU A 398 17.01 11.18 -0.75
C LEU A 398 16.94 12.71 -0.92
N ILE A 399 15.89 13.23 -1.54
CA ILE A 399 15.63 14.67 -1.55
C ILE A 399 15.36 15.16 -0.12
N GLY A 400 14.65 14.38 0.69
CA GLY A 400 14.40 14.67 2.09
C GLY A 400 15.66 14.74 2.95
N THR A 401 16.67 13.90 2.68
CA THR A 401 17.95 13.97 3.40
C THR A 401 18.79 15.17 2.99
N ILE A 402 18.70 15.63 1.74
CA ILE A 402 19.49 16.77 1.22
C ILE A 402 18.83 18.12 1.54
N PHE A 403 17.52 18.25 1.32
CA PHE A 403 16.78 19.52 1.39
C PHE A 403 15.82 19.59 2.58
N GLY A 404 15.86 18.61 3.49
CA GLY A 404 14.88 18.48 4.56
C GLY A 404 13.47 18.21 4.03
N VAL A 405 12.46 18.31 4.91
CA VAL A 405 11.06 17.97 4.57
C VAL A 405 10.46 18.89 3.50
N ARG A 406 11.00 20.11 3.33
CA ARG A 406 10.52 21.06 2.30
C ARG A 406 10.80 20.58 0.88
N GLY A 407 11.89 19.85 0.64
CA GLY A 407 12.23 19.34 -0.69
C GLY A 407 11.18 18.38 -1.27
N PRO A 408 10.82 17.29 -0.56
CA PRO A 408 9.75 16.38 -0.97
C PRO A 408 8.40 17.08 -1.16
N VAL A 409 8.06 18.03 -0.28
CA VAL A 409 6.81 18.80 -0.38
C VAL A 409 6.80 19.67 -1.65
N ALA A 410 7.93 20.29 -2.02
CA ALA A 410 8.04 21.04 -3.26
C ALA A 410 7.92 20.15 -4.50
N LEU A 411 8.46 18.93 -4.47
CA LEU A 411 8.25 17.96 -5.54
C LEU A 411 6.77 17.58 -5.70
N VAL A 412 6.07 17.37 -4.58
CA VAL A 412 4.62 17.08 -4.59
C VAL A 412 3.83 18.26 -5.16
N LEU A 413 4.12 19.49 -4.74
CA LEU A 413 3.47 20.69 -5.25
C LEU A 413 3.70 20.87 -6.76
N THR A 414 4.94 20.77 -7.20
CA THR A 414 5.31 20.92 -8.62
C THR A 414 4.67 19.83 -9.47
N ALA A 415 4.65 18.57 -9.01
CA ALA A 415 3.96 17.49 -9.70
C ALA A 415 2.45 17.74 -9.79
N GLY A 416 1.81 18.24 -8.70
CA GLY A 416 0.39 18.59 -8.69
C GLY A 416 0.04 19.72 -9.66
N LEU A 417 0.82 20.80 -9.66
CA LEU A 417 0.65 21.92 -10.59
C LEU A 417 0.91 21.50 -12.04
N ALA A 418 1.95 20.70 -12.30
CA ALA A 418 2.24 20.19 -13.63
C ALA A 418 1.10 19.31 -14.15
N TYR A 419 0.56 18.42 -13.31
CA TYR A 419 -0.60 17.60 -13.66
C TYR A 419 -1.83 18.46 -13.98
N GLY A 420 -2.07 19.51 -13.20
CA GLY A 420 -3.20 20.41 -13.39
C GLY A 420 -3.10 21.33 -14.60
N LEU A 421 -1.96 22.00 -14.79
CA LEU A 421 -1.79 23.05 -15.80
C LEU A 421 -1.44 22.52 -17.19
N LEU A 422 -0.75 21.37 -17.30
CA LEU A 422 -0.24 20.88 -18.57
C LEU A 422 -1.36 20.58 -19.61
N PRO A 423 -2.50 19.95 -19.26
CA PRO A 423 -3.60 19.77 -20.19
C PRO A 423 -4.24 21.09 -20.63
N VAL A 424 -4.38 22.06 -19.71
CA VAL A 424 -4.92 23.39 -20.00
C VAL A 424 -4.02 24.13 -20.98
N ALA A 425 -2.70 24.13 -20.73
CA ALA A 425 -1.72 24.78 -21.59
C ALA A 425 -1.71 24.17 -23.00
N ARG A 426 -1.84 22.84 -23.12
CA ARG A 426 -1.95 22.16 -24.41
C ARG A 426 -3.23 22.51 -25.16
N ALA A 427 -4.36 22.55 -24.46
CA ALA A 427 -5.64 22.93 -25.06
C ALA A 427 -5.60 24.38 -25.56
N PHE A 428 -5.03 25.30 -24.78
CA PHE A 428 -4.85 26.69 -25.17
C PHE A 428 -3.91 26.82 -26.38
N ALA A 429 -2.77 26.10 -26.38
CA ALA A 429 -1.84 26.10 -27.51
C ALA A 429 -2.49 25.59 -28.81
N ALA A 430 -3.30 24.53 -28.73
CA ALA A 430 -4.04 24.01 -29.88
C ALA A 430 -5.11 24.99 -30.38
N ALA A 431 -5.82 25.68 -29.48
CA ALA A 431 -6.79 26.72 -29.83
C ALA A 431 -6.11 27.94 -30.49
N ALA A 432 -4.95 28.37 -29.96
CA ALA A 432 -4.17 29.44 -30.56
C ALA A 432 -3.67 29.07 -31.96
N GLN A 433 -3.19 27.84 -32.14
CA GLN A 433 -2.72 27.33 -33.43
C GLN A 433 -3.84 27.25 -34.48
N SER A 434 -5.02 26.76 -34.09
CA SER A 434 -6.18 26.70 -34.99
C SER A 434 -6.70 28.08 -35.39
N CYS A 435 -6.76 29.04 -34.45
CA CYS A 435 -7.11 30.43 -34.75
C CYS A 435 -6.09 31.09 -35.70
N TRP A 436 -4.80 30.83 -35.52
CA TRP A 436 -3.75 31.33 -36.39
C TRP A 436 -3.86 30.77 -37.82
N LEU A 437 -4.12 29.46 -37.96
CA LEU A 437 -4.34 28.82 -39.26
C LEU A 437 -5.59 29.37 -39.98
N GLN A 438 -6.68 29.61 -39.25
CA GLN A 438 -7.90 30.22 -39.83
C GLN A 438 -7.66 31.65 -40.32
N ARG A 439 -6.89 32.46 -39.58
CA ARG A 439 -6.50 33.81 -40.04
C ARG A 439 -5.64 33.77 -41.30
N GLN A 440 -4.75 32.79 -41.44
CA GLN A 440 -3.96 32.62 -42.66
C GLN A 440 -4.80 32.20 -43.86
N ALA A 441 -5.81 31.35 -43.64
CA ALA A 441 -6.73 30.93 -44.71
C ALA A 441 -7.70 32.04 -45.15
N ALA A 442 -8.01 33.00 -44.27
CA ALA A 442 -8.94 34.10 -44.55
C ALA A 442 -8.31 35.30 -45.29
N CYS A 443 -6.97 35.35 -45.43
CA CYS A 443 -6.32 36.35 -46.27
C CYS A 443 -6.29 35.87 -47.74
N PRO A 444 -6.97 36.55 -48.68
CA PRO A 444 -6.83 36.21 -50.09
C PRO A 444 -5.38 36.46 -50.50
N ARG A 445 -4.75 35.47 -51.11
CA ARG A 445 -3.45 35.64 -51.78
C ARG A 445 -3.69 36.60 -52.95
N SER A 446 -3.39 37.88 -52.74
CA SER A 446 -3.37 38.92 -53.76
C SER A 446 -2.24 38.70 -54.75
#